data_AF-A0A7Z0BBD7-F1
#
_entry.id   AF-A0A7Z0BBD7-F1
#
_cell.length_a   1.000
_cell.length_b   1.000
_cell.length_c   1.000
_cell.angle_alpha   90.00
_cell.angle_beta   90.00
_cell.angle_gamma   90.00
#
_symmetry.space_group_name_H-M   'P 1'
#
loop_
_entity.id
_entity.type
_entity.pdbx_description
1 polymer ?
#
loop_
_entity_poly.entity_id
_entity_poly.type
_entity_poly.pdbx_seq_one_letter_code
_entity_poly.pdbx_strand_id
1 'polypeptide(L)'
;MIDSELRQSLRGERAERGEPRGPGGFLESTESTETAEPMLLYAVAALAVQRADGSPGERWFQRRPSALAAVISREEDVSDILLRLPDSWNIVDGARCVGLHDDVDILGGDPRFNRGFVEANCAIVGHSDGVRFALLMQINAAEAVLLPERLFVQRDAFEACLKA
;
A
#
# COMPACT_ATOMS: atom_id res chain seq x y z
N MET A 1 -29.42 52.16 10.21
CA MET A 1 -29.79 53.51 10.67
C MET A 1 -30.37 53.33 12.07
N ILE A 2 -29.66 53.81 13.10
CA ILE A 2 -30.14 54.11 14.48
C ILE A 2 -30.31 52.86 15.37
N ASP A 3 -29.32 52.55 16.23
CA ASP A 3 -29.14 52.92 17.66
C ASP A 3 -29.83 51.92 18.60
N SER A 4 -29.10 51.29 19.53
CA SER A 4 -28.58 51.82 20.81
C SER A 4 -29.70 52.16 21.80
N GLU A 5 -29.53 51.64 23.02
CA GLU A 5 -30.18 52.01 24.28
C GLU A 5 -31.48 51.28 24.66
N LEU A 6 -31.37 50.37 25.65
CA LEU A 6 -31.90 50.69 26.98
C LEU A 6 -31.30 49.82 28.09
N ARG A 7 -31.04 50.51 29.20
CA ARG A 7 -30.22 50.15 30.36
C ARG A 7 -31.07 49.60 31.52
N GLN A 8 -30.39 48.81 32.37
CA GLN A 8 -30.47 48.78 33.84
C GLN A 8 -31.72 48.25 34.58
N SER A 9 -31.51 47.21 35.40
CA SER A 9 -31.75 47.22 36.86
C SER A 9 -31.39 45.85 37.48
N LEU A 10 -30.39 45.77 38.38
CA LEU A 10 -30.52 45.79 39.86
C LEU A 10 -31.24 44.51 40.37
N ARG A 11 -30.78 43.68 41.31
CA ARG A 11 -29.77 43.59 42.39
C ARG A 11 -29.55 42.07 42.58
N GLY A 12 -28.40 41.52 42.95
CA GLY A 12 -27.67 41.81 44.18
C GLY A 12 -28.30 41.05 45.36
N GLU A 13 -27.92 39.79 45.58
CA GLU A 13 -27.89 39.17 46.92
C GLU A 13 -26.77 38.11 46.98
N ARG A 14 -25.71 38.47 47.72
CA ARG A 14 -24.74 37.54 48.34
C ARG A 14 -25.48 36.79 49.45
N ALA A 15 -25.18 35.52 49.73
CA ALA A 15 -24.17 35.06 50.69
C ALA A 15 -24.67 33.67 51.16
N GLU A 16 -23.94 32.66 51.60
CA GLU A 16 -22.52 32.41 51.81
C GLU A 16 -22.43 30.93 52.28
N ARG A 17 -21.25 30.34 52.08
CA ARG A 17 -20.62 29.30 52.93
C ARG A 17 -21.12 27.84 52.90
N GLY A 18 -20.22 27.00 52.38
CA GLY A 18 -20.12 25.57 52.67
C GLY A 18 -18.94 24.93 51.95
N GLU A 19 -17.70 25.30 52.28
CA GLU A 19 -16.48 24.53 51.96
C GLU A 19 -16.12 23.62 53.15
N PRO A 20 -15.15 22.67 53.06
CA PRO A 20 -14.63 21.89 51.92
C PRO A 20 -14.51 20.37 52.26
N ARG A 21 -14.08 19.51 51.33
CA ARG A 21 -13.10 18.40 51.52
C ARG A 21 -13.15 17.34 50.41
N GLY A 22 -11.99 17.03 49.85
CA GLY A 22 -11.70 15.74 49.19
C GLY A 22 -10.91 15.86 47.89
N PRO A 23 -9.63 15.44 47.84
CA PRO A 23 -8.87 15.38 46.60
C PRO A 23 -9.25 14.09 45.87
N GLY A 24 -9.78 14.19 44.66
CA GLY A 24 -10.26 13.03 43.94
C GLY A 24 -10.11 13.18 42.43
N GLY A 25 -9.04 12.58 41.91
CA GLY A 25 -9.03 12.04 40.55
C GLY A 25 -8.87 13.07 39.44
N PHE A 26 -7.64 13.56 39.27
CA PHE A 26 -7.14 13.89 37.94
C PHE A 26 -7.11 12.58 37.14
N LEU A 27 -8.18 12.28 36.41
CA LEU A 27 -8.09 11.38 35.26
C LEU A 27 -7.89 12.30 34.07
N GLU A 28 -6.65 12.73 33.90
CA GLU A 28 -6.14 13.06 32.56
C GLU A 28 -6.36 11.79 31.75
N SER A 29 -7.43 11.77 30.96
CA SER A 29 -7.55 10.82 29.87
C SER A 29 -6.36 11.11 28.97
N THR A 30 -5.25 10.41 29.20
CA THR A 30 -4.30 10.15 28.15
C THR A 30 -5.08 9.36 27.12
N GLU A 31 -5.74 10.08 26.21
CA GLU A 31 -5.85 9.62 24.83
C GLU A 31 -4.42 9.32 24.42
N SER A 32 -4.01 8.08 24.67
CA SER A 32 -2.97 7.46 23.88
C SER A 32 -3.53 7.53 22.47
N THR A 33 -3.14 8.56 21.72
CA THR A 33 -3.04 8.46 20.28
C THR A 33 -2.01 7.37 20.04
N GLU A 34 -2.46 6.13 20.20
CA GLU A 34 -1.96 5.03 19.44
C GLU A 34 -2.18 5.49 18.01
N THR A 35 -1.14 6.06 17.41
CA THR A 35 -1.03 6.10 15.96
C THR A 35 -1.06 4.64 15.57
N ALA A 36 -2.26 4.09 15.46
CA ALA A 36 -2.54 2.89 14.70
C ALA A 36 -2.20 3.30 13.29
N GLU A 37 -0.90 3.32 12.99
CA GLU A 37 -0.39 3.35 11.65
C GLU A 37 -1.16 2.23 10.97
N PRO A 38 -1.94 2.55 9.92
CA PRO A 38 -2.78 1.55 9.29
C PRO A 38 -1.85 0.42 8.84
N MET A 39 -1.83 -0.68 9.60
CA MET A 39 -1.13 -1.88 9.20
C MET A 39 -1.85 -2.33 7.95
N LEU A 40 -1.31 -1.98 6.79
CA LEU A 40 -1.75 -2.59 5.58
C LEU A 40 -1.49 -4.08 5.74
N LEU A 41 -2.58 -4.86 5.62
CA LEU A 41 -2.54 -6.33 5.64
C LEU A 41 -1.64 -6.90 4.54
N TYR A 42 -1.17 -6.03 3.64
CA TYR A 42 -0.48 -6.34 2.43
C TYR A 42 0.74 -5.44 2.23
N ALA A 43 1.78 -6.02 1.66
CA ALA A 43 2.98 -5.35 1.20
C ALA A 43 3.10 -5.51 -0.32
N VAL A 44 3.93 -4.71 -0.98
CA VAL A 44 4.27 -4.90 -2.39
C VAL A 44 5.66 -5.49 -2.49
N ALA A 45 5.76 -6.60 -3.22
CA ALA A 45 7.01 -7.20 -3.63
C ALA A 45 7.28 -6.97 -5.12
N ALA A 46 8.55 -6.86 -5.46
CA ALA A 46 9.03 -6.82 -6.83
C ALA A 46 9.92 -8.03 -7.13
N LEU A 47 9.80 -8.55 -8.34
CA LEU A 47 10.56 -9.68 -8.83
C LEU A 47 11.00 -9.44 -10.28
N ALA A 48 12.28 -9.66 -10.58
CA ALA A 48 12.75 -9.57 -11.96
C ALA A 48 12.20 -10.73 -12.82
N VAL A 49 11.60 -10.38 -13.95
CA VAL A 49 11.02 -11.31 -14.91
C VAL A 49 11.66 -11.14 -16.29
N GLN A 50 11.47 -12.14 -17.15
CA GLN A 50 11.88 -12.12 -18.55
C GLN A 50 10.72 -12.60 -19.41
N ARG A 51 10.76 -12.32 -20.71
CA ARG A 51 9.79 -12.93 -21.63
C ARG A 51 9.88 -14.45 -21.57
N ALA A 52 8.73 -15.12 -21.62
CA ALA A 52 8.66 -16.57 -21.63
C ALA A 52 8.98 -17.09 -23.03
N ASP A 53 9.90 -18.04 -23.11
CA ASP A 53 10.24 -18.70 -24.37
C ASP A 53 9.13 -19.71 -24.74
N GLY A 54 8.73 -19.76 -26.01
CA GLY A 54 7.75 -20.74 -26.50
C GLY A 54 6.29 -20.46 -26.15
N SER A 55 5.98 -19.36 -25.46
CA SER A 55 4.61 -18.92 -25.22
C SER A 55 3.99 -18.24 -26.45
N PRO A 56 2.68 -18.38 -26.69
CA PRO A 56 2.03 -17.96 -27.93
C PRO A 56 1.94 -16.44 -28.17
N GLY A 57 2.50 -15.61 -27.29
CA GLY A 57 2.52 -14.16 -27.47
C GLY A 57 3.60 -13.46 -26.67
N GLU A 58 4.07 -12.33 -27.22
CA GLU A 58 5.11 -11.45 -26.65
C GLU A 58 4.81 -10.90 -25.25
N ARG A 59 3.58 -11.09 -24.77
CA ARG A 59 3.05 -10.60 -23.50
C ARG A 59 3.18 -11.61 -22.36
N TRP A 60 3.72 -12.80 -22.63
CA TRP A 60 3.99 -13.79 -21.60
C TRP A 60 5.40 -13.62 -21.04
N PHE A 61 5.47 -13.64 -19.71
CA PHE A 61 6.67 -13.48 -18.91
C PHE A 61 6.83 -14.67 -17.98
N GLN A 62 8.04 -14.88 -17.52
CA GLN A 62 8.37 -15.87 -16.51
C GLN A 62 9.40 -15.28 -15.56
N ARG A 63 9.44 -15.83 -14.33
CA ARG A 63 10.49 -15.48 -13.37
C ARG A 63 11.86 -15.73 -14.00
N ARG A 64 12.78 -14.76 -13.87
CA ARG A 64 14.16 -14.98 -14.27
C ARG A 64 14.78 -16.07 -13.39
N PRO A 65 15.53 -17.02 -13.96
CA PRO A 65 16.31 -17.95 -13.15
C PRO A 65 17.18 -17.17 -12.17
N SER A 66 17.21 -17.59 -10.90
CA SER A 66 17.89 -16.92 -9.77
C SER A 66 17.34 -15.58 -9.25
N ALA A 67 16.34 -14.96 -9.90
CA ALA A 67 15.75 -13.73 -9.36
C ALA A 67 15.02 -14.04 -8.05
N LEU A 68 15.25 -13.25 -7.01
CA LEU A 68 14.54 -13.31 -5.74
C LEU A 68 13.55 -12.15 -5.65
N ALA A 69 12.35 -12.44 -5.13
CA ALA A 69 11.39 -11.40 -4.82
C ALA A 69 11.91 -10.61 -3.60
N ALA A 70 11.67 -9.31 -3.61
CA ALA A 70 11.99 -8.44 -2.48
C ALA A 70 10.80 -7.55 -2.17
N VAL A 71 10.54 -7.29 -0.89
CA VAL A 71 9.55 -6.30 -0.45
C VAL A 71 10.07 -4.91 -0.79
N ILE A 72 9.28 -4.15 -1.53
CA ILE A 72 9.60 -2.79 -1.96
C ILE A 72 8.76 -1.72 -1.27
N SER A 73 7.60 -2.08 -0.72
CA SER A 73 6.80 -1.22 0.15
C SER A 73 5.94 -2.05 1.08
N ARG A 74 5.68 -1.54 2.29
CA ARG A 74 4.77 -2.14 3.28
C ARG A 74 3.47 -1.38 3.45
N GLU A 75 3.40 -0.18 2.89
CA GLU A 75 2.36 0.81 3.19
C GLU A 75 1.61 1.26 1.93
N GLU A 76 1.88 0.64 0.79
CA GLU A 76 1.35 1.07 -0.49
C GLU A 76 0.83 -0.15 -1.24
N ASP A 77 -0.11 0.09 -2.15
CA ASP A 77 -0.56 -0.92 -3.10
C ASP A 77 0.23 -0.84 -4.41
N VAL A 78 -0.06 -1.75 -5.35
CA VAL A 78 0.64 -1.78 -6.64
C VAL A 78 0.37 -0.50 -7.44
N SER A 79 -0.82 0.09 -7.36
CA SER A 79 -1.18 1.31 -8.08
C SER A 79 -0.36 2.50 -7.58
N ASP A 80 -0.17 2.62 -6.28
CA ASP A 80 0.69 3.64 -5.66
C ASP A 80 2.14 3.52 -6.15
N ILE A 81 2.68 2.28 -6.20
CA ILE A 81 4.03 2.04 -6.75
C ILE A 81 4.09 2.49 -8.22
N LEU A 82 3.11 2.11 -9.03
CA LEU A 82 3.05 2.45 -10.46
C LEU A 82 3.08 3.96 -10.70
N LEU A 83 2.38 4.74 -9.88
CA LEU A 83 2.37 6.21 -9.98
C LEU A 83 3.73 6.84 -9.66
N ARG A 84 4.56 6.17 -8.85
CA ARG A 84 5.87 6.67 -8.41
C ARG A 84 7.04 6.13 -9.23
N LEU A 85 6.82 5.18 -10.14
CA LEU A 85 7.87 4.64 -10.99
C LEU A 85 8.57 5.73 -11.82
N PRO A 86 9.86 5.57 -12.12
CA PRO A 86 10.54 6.41 -13.11
C PRO A 86 9.84 6.42 -14.46
N ASP A 87 9.96 7.51 -15.22
CA ASP A 87 9.43 7.59 -16.60
C ASP A 87 10.04 6.54 -17.53
N SER A 88 11.22 6.02 -17.18
CA SER A 88 11.85 4.91 -17.89
C SER A 88 11.13 3.58 -17.70
N TRP A 89 10.17 3.45 -16.77
CA TRP A 89 9.41 2.24 -16.51
C TRP A 89 7.94 2.44 -16.82
N ASN A 90 7.36 1.52 -17.60
CA ASN A 90 5.97 1.61 -18.03
C ASN A 90 5.27 0.26 -17.86
N ILE A 91 3.96 0.30 -17.65
CA ILE A 91 3.11 -0.90 -17.60
C ILE A 91 3.16 -1.60 -18.96
N VAL A 92 3.25 -2.92 -18.94
CA VAL A 92 3.13 -3.75 -20.14
C VAL A 92 1.68 -4.25 -20.25
N ASP A 93 0.92 -3.64 -21.16
CA ASP A 93 -0.51 -3.92 -21.29
C ASP A 93 -0.83 -5.38 -21.65
N GLY A 94 -1.72 -5.99 -20.87
CA GLY A 94 -2.15 -7.38 -21.04
C GLY A 94 -1.02 -8.40 -20.83
N ALA A 95 0.03 -8.01 -20.10
CA ALA A 95 1.11 -8.91 -19.72
C ALA A 95 0.63 -9.99 -18.75
N ARG A 96 1.24 -11.17 -18.87
CA ARG A 96 0.91 -12.38 -18.11
C ARG A 96 2.20 -13.05 -17.64
N CYS A 97 2.28 -13.50 -16.39
CA CYS A 97 3.34 -14.37 -15.88
C CYS A 97 2.96 -15.86 -15.87
N VAL A 98 3.84 -16.71 -16.40
CA VAL A 98 3.85 -18.19 -16.23
C VAL A 98 3.98 -18.54 -14.75
N GLY A 99 3.34 -19.63 -14.31
CA GLY A 99 3.18 -20.04 -12.91
C GLY A 99 2.10 -19.28 -12.13
N LEU A 100 1.70 -18.09 -12.60
CA LEU A 100 0.67 -17.26 -11.96
C LEU A 100 -0.67 -17.30 -12.72
N HIS A 101 -0.64 -17.61 -14.02
CA HIS A 101 -1.83 -17.56 -14.89
C HIS A 101 -2.04 -18.79 -15.78
N ASP A 102 -1.25 -19.85 -15.58
CA ASP A 102 -1.23 -21.07 -16.41
C ASP A 102 -1.72 -22.32 -15.66
N ASP A 103 -2.07 -22.20 -14.37
CA ASP A 103 -2.65 -23.32 -13.63
C ASP A 103 -4.12 -23.53 -14.05
N VAL A 104 -4.29 -24.39 -15.05
CA VAL A 104 -5.58 -24.77 -15.66
C VAL A 104 -6.56 -25.35 -14.63
N ASP A 105 -6.07 -26.03 -13.58
CA ASP A 105 -6.93 -26.63 -12.56
C ASP A 105 -7.50 -25.55 -11.62
N ILE A 106 -6.76 -24.47 -11.37
CA ILE A 106 -7.22 -23.31 -10.59
C ILE A 106 -8.20 -22.46 -11.42
N LEU A 107 -7.89 -22.23 -12.70
CA LEU A 107 -8.74 -21.46 -13.59
C LEU A 107 -10.05 -22.19 -13.92
N GLY A 108 -10.01 -23.52 -14.06
CA GLY A 108 -11.19 -24.35 -14.38
C GLY A 108 -12.04 -24.73 -13.17
N GLY A 109 -11.44 -24.90 -12.00
CA GLY A 109 -12.11 -25.43 -10.80
C GLY A 109 -12.82 -24.39 -9.94
N ASP A 110 -12.37 -23.13 -9.94
CA ASP A 110 -12.92 -22.09 -9.07
C ASP A 110 -13.39 -20.85 -9.87
N PRO A 111 -14.71 -20.58 -9.91
CA PRO A 111 -15.30 -19.42 -10.59
C PRO A 111 -14.73 -18.05 -10.19
N ARG A 112 -14.07 -17.94 -9.02
CA ARG A 112 -13.41 -16.72 -8.57
C ARG A 112 -12.13 -16.43 -9.33
N PHE A 113 -11.45 -17.46 -9.82
CA PHE A 113 -10.25 -17.36 -10.65
C PHE A 113 -10.58 -17.38 -12.15
N ASN A 114 -11.81 -17.81 -12.51
CA ASN A 114 -12.36 -17.75 -13.89
C ASN A 114 -12.55 -16.34 -14.45
N ARG A 115 -12.54 -15.29 -13.60
CA ARG A 115 -12.63 -13.90 -14.06
C ARG A 115 -11.29 -13.23 -14.29
N GLY A 116 -10.20 -14.00 -14.26
CA GLY A 116 -8.88 -13.45 -14.41
C GLY A 116 -8.52 -12.50 -13.27
N PHE A 117 -7.28 -12.07 -13.33
CA PHE A 117 -6.62 -11.18 -12.41
C PHE A 117 -7.48 -9.99 -11.96
N VAL A 118 -7.48 -9.65 -10.66
CA VAL A 118 -7.85 -8.29 -10.27
C VAL A 118 -6.61 -7.45 -10.52
N GLU A 119 -6.62 -6.64 -11.58
CA GLU A 119 -5.53 -5.74 -11.99
C GLU A 119 -4.99 -4.86 -10.84
N ALA A 120 -5.74 -4.74 -9.74
CA ALA A 120 -5.34 -4.03 -8.53
C ALA A 120 -4.15 -4.67 -7.78
N ASN A 121 -3.89 -5.98 -7.93
CA ASN A 121 -2.97 -6.69 -7.02
C ASN A 121 -1.60 -7.04 -7.65
N CYS A 122 -1.41 -6.84 -8.95
CA CYS A 122 -0.11 -7.08 -9.61
C CYS A 122 -0.04 -6.38 -10.96
N ALA A 123 1.18 -6.08 -11.38
CA ALA A 123 1.46 -5.48 -12.68
C ALA A 123 2.83 -5.93 -13.19
N ILE A 124 2.97 -6.09 -14.50
CA ILE A 124 4.29 -6.22 -15.13
C ILE A 124 4.68 -4.87 -15.70
N VAL A 125 5.87 -4.41 -15.34
CA VAL A 125 6.46 -3.18 -15.83
C VAL A 125 7.72 -3.48 -16.61
N GLY A 126 7.93 -2.74 -17.70
CA GLY A 126 9.09 -2.83 -18.58
C GLY A 126 9.88 -1.54 -18.55
N HIS A 127 11.20 -1.66 -18.50
CA HIS A 127 12.08 -0.52 -18.73
C HIS A 127 12.08 -0.16 -20.22
N SER A 128 12.28 1.13 -20.51
CA SER A 128 12.38 1.71 -21.85
C SER A 128 13.51 1.16 -22.73
N ASP A 129 14.37 0.30 -22.18
CA ASP A 129 15.41 -0.37 -22.95
C ASP A 129 14.90 -1.63 -23.66
N GLY A 130 13.67 -2.06 -23.34
CA GLY A 130 13.03 -3.25 -23.92
C GLY A 130 13.60 -4.58 -23.43
N VAL A 131 14.52 -4.57 -22.45
CA VAL A 131 15.23 -5.77 -21.98
C VAL A 131 14.90 -6.07 -20.53
N ARG A 132 14.72 -5.05 -19.68
CA ARG A 132 14.43 -5.24 -18.25
C ARG A 132 12.94 -5.22 -17.98
N PHE A 133 12.48 -6.21 -17.22
CA PHE A 133 11.08 -6.34 -16.80
C PHE A 133 11.00 -6.73 -15.33
N ALA A 134 9.96 -6.26 -14.65
CA ALA A 134 9.66 -6.60 -13.27
C ALA A 134 8.17 -6.92 -13.10
N LEU A 135 7.90 -7.89 -12.25
CA LEU A 135 6.58 -8.19 -11.73
C LEU A 135 6.44 -7.51 -10.36
N LEU A 136 5.46 -6.63 -10.24
CA LEU A 136 4.98 -6.07 -8.98
C LEU A 136 3.82 -6.91 -8.50
N MET A 137 3.80 -7.28 -7.23
CA MET A 137 2.74 -8.09 -6.64
C MET A 137 2.45 -7.67 -5.20
N GLN A 138 1.17 -7.53 -4.90
CA GLN A 138 0.69 -7.37 -3.55
C GLN A 138 0.69 -8.73 -2.87
N ILE A 139 1.41 -8.83 -1.76
CA ILE A 139 1.58 -10.04 -0.94
C ILE A 139 1.08 -9.78 0.47
N ASN A 140 0.69 -10.82 1.19
CA ASN A 140 0.23 -10.62 2.57
C ASN A 140 1.41 -10.33 3.52
N ALA A 141 1.11 -9.77 4.70
CA ALA A 141 2.14 -9.42 5.68
C ALA A 141 2.98 -10.62 6.15
N ALA A 142 2.41 -11.83 6.24
CA ALA A 142 3.14 -13.02 6.68
C ALA A 142 4.18 -13.46 5.63
N GLU A 143 3.83 -13.42 4.34
CA GLU A 143 4.74 -13.66 3.23
C GLU A 143 5.85 -12.60 3.18
N ALA A 144 5.50 -11.34 3.43
CA ALA A 144 6.44 -10.24 3.40
C ALA A 144 7.58 -10.39 4.41
N VAL A 145 7.32 -10.99 5.59
CA VAL A 145 8.34 -11.25 6.63
C VAL A 145 9.40 -12.26 6.16
N LEU A 146 9.08 -13.10 5.17
CA LEU A 146 10.00 -14.12 4.66
C LEU A 146 10.89 -13.64 3.53
N LEU A 147 10.65 -12.43 3.01
CA LEU A 147 11.35 -11.86 1.86
C LEU A 147 12.35 -10.78 2.30
N PRO A 148 13.47 -10.62 1.57
CA PRO A 148 14.37 -9.50 1.78
C PRO A 148 13.66 -8.17 1.50
N GLU A 149 14.00 -7.13 2.26
CA GLU A 149 13.50 -5.78 2.05
C GLU A 149 14.47 -4.95 1.23
N ARG A 150 13.95 -4.28 0.19
CA ARG A 150 14.67 -3.33 -0.65
C ARG A 150 13.72 -2.19 -0.99
N LEU A 151 13.50 -1.31 -0.01
CA LEU A 151 12.42 -0.33 -0.07
C LEU A 151 12.59 0.66 -1.22
N PHE A 152 11.50 0.88 -1.95
CA PHE A 152 11.41 1.80 -3.06
C PHE A 152 10.95 3.19 -2.59
N VAL A 153 11.86 3.90 -1.92
CA VAL A 153 11.58 5.21 -1.31
C VAL A 153 11.71 6.37 -2.31
N GLN A 154 12.62 6.26 -3.27
CA GLN A 154 12.89 7.30 -4.28
C GLN A 154 12.79 6.74 -5.69
N ARG A 155 12.31 7.57 -6.62
CA ARG A 155 12.07 7.23 -8.03
C ARG A 155 13.28 6.52 -8.66
N ASP A 156 14.49 7.06 -8.53
CA ASP A 156 15.69 6.51 -9.18
C ASP A 156 16.23 5.19 -8.56
N ALA A 157 15.61 4.69 -7.49
CA ALA A 157 16.06 3.50 -6.78
C ALA A 157 15.40 2.20 -7.26
N PHE A 158 14.43 2.26 -8.18
CA PHE A 158 13.63 1.08 -8.53
C PHE A 158 14.49 -0.11 -9.02
N GLU A 159 15.54 0.14 -9.81
CA GLU A 159 16.46 -0.90 -10.25
C GLU A 159 17.19 -1.57 -9.08
N ALA A 160 17.50 -0.83 -8.01
CA ALA A 160 18.18 -1.38 -6.85
C ALA A 160 17.31 -2.42 -6.13
N CYS A 161 15.98 -2.25 -6.17
CA CYS A 161 15.03 -3.20 -5.62
C CYS A 161 15.07 -4.57 -6.31
N LEU A 162 15.44 -4.60 -7.60
CA LEU A 162 15.46 -5.81 -8.43
C LEU A 162 16.78 -6.60 -8.39
N LYS A 163 17.83 -6.06 -7.76
CA LYS A 163 19.18 -6.66 -7.74
C LYS A 163 19.24 -7.80 -6.73
N ALA A 164 19.32 -9.05 -7.17
CA ALA A 164 19.53 -10.21 -6.31
C ALA A 164 20.80 -10.09 -5.46
#